data_AF-A0A818G8X9-F1
#
_entry.id   AF-A0A818G8X9-F1
#
_cell.length_a   1.000
_cell.length_b   1.000
_cell.length_c   1.000
_cell.angle_alpha   90.00
_cell.angle_beta   90.00
_cell.angle_gamma   90.00
#
_symmetry.space_group_name_H-M   'P 1'
#
loop_
_entity.id
_entity.type
_entity.pdbx_description
1 polymer ?
#
loop_
_entity_poly.entity_id
_entity_poly.type
_entity_poly.pdbx_seq_one_letter_code
_entity_poly.pdbx_strand_id
1 'polypeptide(L)'
;MEQLIRLPFSSITGALEYQAQTRPEKNAILYPDPNTNSTEYASLTYKQYKNITDHLAVKISKYLPPSSSSEVTVTCGLLAADDIGHLLSQYALLKLPNVIMFPIAVGNSQAAIEHLLKETKTTLLLTTSRYLPMIQIIQEQQEFQSLKVLLLDSDEFNIEHLLQKKDVECTIVSDVIPVKKKDDEEFDKIVIILHR
;
A
#
# COMPACT_ATOMS: atom_id res chain seq x y z
N MET A 1 -29.14 -11.74 24.35
CA MET A 1 -27.73 -11.99 24.70
C MET A 1 -26.94 -11.68 23.44
N GLU A 2 -26.41 -10.47 23.31
CA GLU A 2 -25.60 -10.09 22.16
C GLU A 2 -24.20 -10.66 22.36
N GLN A 3 -23.81 -11.64 21.53
CA GLN A 3 -22.42 -12.09 21.48
C GLN A 3 -21.62 -11.04 20.71
N LEU A 4 -20.84 -10.27 21.46
CA LEU A 4 -19.90 -9.30 20.91
C LEU A 4 -18.73 -10.08 20.29
N ILE A 5 -18.76 -10.29 18.98
CA ILE A 5 -17.65 -10.92 18.26
C ILE A 5 -16.47 -9.94 18.32
N ARG A 6 -15.40 -10.33 19.02
CA ARG A 6 -14.17 -9.54 19.11
C ARG A 6 -13.18 -10.09 18.10
N LEU A 7 -12.86 -9.30 17.09
CA LEU A 7 -11.80 -9.66 16.14
C LEU A 7 -10.44 -9.64 16.86
N PRO A 8 -9.51 -10.56 16.53
CA PRO A 8 -8.18 -10.63 17.15
C PRO A 8 -7.24 -9.50 16.69
N PHE A 9 -7.74 -8.57 15.86
CA PHE A 9 -7.00 -7.44 15.30
C PHE A 9 -7.86 -6.18 15.32
N SER A 10 -7.23 -5.02 15.46
CA SER A 10 -7.88 -3.69 15.51
C SER A 10 -7.77 -2.91 14.20
N SER A 11 -7.05 -3.43 13.20
CA SER A 11 -6.85 -2.77 11.91
C SER A 11 -6.74 -3.79 10.77
N ILE A 12 -6.95 -3.32 9.53
CA ILE A 12 -6.77 -4.13 8.31
C ILE A 12 -5.32 -4.66 8.22
N THR A 13 -4.33 -3.84 8.60
CA THR A 13 -2.93 -4.23 8.65
C THR A 13 -2.67 -5.29 9.73
N GLY A 14 -3.29 -5.16 10.90
CA GLY A 14 -3.22 -6.15 11.97
C GLY A 14 -3.84 -7.49 11.57
N ALA A 15 -4.89 -7.49 10.74
CA ALA A 15 -5.47 -8.71 10.19
C ALA A 15 -4.48 -9.46 9.28
N LEU A 16 -3.80 -8.73 8.39
CA LEU A 16 -2.75 -9.30 7.53
C LEU A 16 -1.59 -9.85 8.36
N GLU A 17 -1.14 -9.10 9.37
CA GLU A 17 -0.06 -9.53 10.25
C GLU A 17 -0.41 -10.79 11.04
N TYR A 18 -1.63 -10.87 11.55
CA TYR A 18 -2.14 -12.06 12.22
C TYR A 18 -2.13 -13.27 11.27
N GLN A 19 -2.68 -13.13 10.06
CA GLN A 19 -2.72 -14.24 9.09
C GLN A 19 -1.32 -14.65 8.61
N ALA A 20 -0.40 -13.71 8.44
CA ALA A 20 0.99 -14.03 8.09
C ALA A 20 1.73 -14.76 9.22
N GLN A 21 1.33 -14.56 10.48
CA GLN A 21 1.90 -15.28 11.62
C GLN A 21 1.29 -16.67 11.82
N THR A 22 -0.03 -16.81 11.65
CA THR A 22 -0.74 -18.07 11.93
C THR A 22 -0.81 -19.00 10.72
N ARG A 23 -0.86 -18.45 9.51
CA ARG A 23 -1.05 -19.17 8.24
C ARG A 23 -0.12 -18.64 7.13
N PRO A 24 1.21 -18.59 7.35
CA PRO A 24 2.17 -17.91 6.45
C PRO A 24 2.13 -18.41 5.00
N GLU A 25 1.95 -19.71 4.80
CA GLU A 25 2.00 -20.36 3.48
C GLU A 25 0.64 -20.44 2.78
N LYS A 26 -0.44 -19.96 3.41
CA LYS A 26 -1.76 -19.94 2.77
C LYS A 26 -1.82 -18.79 1.77
N ASN A 27 -2.41 -19.06 0.61
CA ASN A 27 -2.65 -18.04 -0.42
C ASN A 27 -3.51 -16.91 0.14
N ALA A 28 -3.01 -15.68 0.02
CA ALA A 28 -3.67 -14.46 0.45
C ALA A 28 -4.33 -13.74 -0.71
N ILE A 29 -3.63 -13.64 -1.86
CA ILE A 29 -4.07 -12.91 -3.05
C ILE A 29 -3.82 -13.77 -4.29
N LEU A 30 -4.76 -13.72 -5.22
CA LEU A 30 -4.59 -14.16 -6.61
C LEU A 30 -4.60 -12.94 -7.52
N TYR A 31 -3.71 -12.88 -8.49
CA TYR A 31 -3.60 -11.78 -9.44
C TYR A 31 -3.21 -12.30 -10.83
N PRO A 32 -3.58 -11.61 -11.92
CA PRO A 32 -3.16 -12.00 -13.26
C PRO A 32 -1.63 -12.06 -13.35
N ASP A 33 -1.08 -13.16 -13.86
CA ASP A 33 0.37 -13.29 -14.01
C ASP A 33 0.85 -12.35 -15.14
N PRO A 34 1.73 -11.38 -14.84
CA PRO A 34 2.26 -10.47 -15.84
C PRO A 34 3.09 -11.19 -16.91
N ASN A 35 3.64 -12.38 -16.63
CA ASN A 35 4.49 -13.13 -17.56
C ASN A 35 3.69 -13.93 -18.60
N THR A 36 2.40 -14.15 -18.38
CA THR A 36 1.57 -15.03 -19.23
C THR A 36 0.52 -14.26 -20.03
N ASN A 37 0.73 -12.97 -20.29
CA ASN A 37 -0.29 -12.11 -20.93
C ASN A 37 -1.67 -12.21 -20.26
N SER A 38 -1.71 -12.35 -18.93
CA SER A 38 -2.95 -12.45 -18.13
C SER A 38 -3.84 -13.67 -18.41
N THR A 39 -3.33 -14.74 -19.04
CA THR A 39 -4.09 -16.00 -19.21
C THR A 39 -4.03 -16.89 -17.97
N GLU A 40 -3.06 -16.68 -17.09
CA GLU A 40 -2.87 -17.43 -15.85
C GLU A 40 -2.90 -16.48 -14.64
N TYR A 41 -3.12 -17.06 -13.47
CA TYR A 41 -3.10 -16.34 -12.20
C TYR A 41 -1.90 -16.79 -11.37
N ALA A 42 -1.15 -15.81 -10.89
CA ALA A 42 -0.15 -16.01 -9.84
C ALA A 42 -0.79 -15.81 -8.46
N SER A 43 -0.12 -16.31 -7.42
CA SER A 43 -0.60 -16.20 -6.04
C SER A 43 0.50 -15.70 -5.11
N LEU A 44 0.13 -14.84 -4.16
CA LEU A 44 0.98 -14.51 -3.01
C LEU A 44 0.46 -15.22 -1.77
N THR A 45 1.36 -15.84 -1.01
CA THR A 45 1.03 -16.30 0.35
C THR A 45 0.91 -15.11 1.32
N TYR A 46 0.29 -15.31 2.48
CA TYR A 46 0.22 -14.25 3.50
C TYR A 46 1.62 -13.75 3.92
N LYS A 47 2.59 -14.65 4.01
CA LYS A 47 3.99 -14.30 4.31
C LYS A 47 4.59 -13.41 3.22
N GLN A 48 4.45 -13.80 1.95
CA GLN A 48 4.97 -13.01 0.83
C GLN A 48 4.30 -11.64 0.75
N TYR A 49 2.97 -11.61 0.88
CA TYR A 49 2.21 -10.36 0.85
C TYR A 49 2.63 -9.41 1.97
N LYS A 50 2.77 -9.91 3.20
CA LYS A 50 3.29 -9.12 4.32
C LYS A 50 4.71 -8.61 4.04
N ASN A 51 5.63 -9.46 3.60
CA ASN A 51 7.02 -9.05 3.38
C ASN A 51 7.16 -8.00 2.28
N ILE A 52 6.41 -8.13 1.19
CA ILE A 52 6.42 -7.14 0.09
C ILE A 52 5.88 -5.80 0.59
N THR A 53 4.74 -5.81 1.30
CA THR A 53 4.13 -4.57 1.81
C THR A 53 4.97 -3.90 2.90
N ASP A 54 5.63 -4.67 3.77
CA ASP A 54 6.60 -4.16 4.74
C ASP A 54 7.80 -3.51 4.04
N HIS A 55 8.34 -4.17 3.01
CA HIS A 55 9.48 -3.66 2.24
C HIS A 55 9.14 -2.35 1.52
N LEU A 56 7.95 -2.27 0.93
CA LEU A 56 7.45 -1.04 0.33
C LEU A 56 7.24 0.06 1.39
N ALA A 57 6.68 -0.28 2.56
CA ALA A 57 6.50 0.68 3.64
C ALA A 57 7.84 1.26 4.12
N VAL A 58 8.87 0.43 4.26
CA VAL A 58 10.26 0.86 4.60
C VAL A 58 10.83 1.79 3.53
N LYS A 59 10.58 1.54 2.24
CA LYS A 59 11.04 2.43 1.17
C LYS A 59 10.30 3.77 1.21
N ILE A 60 8.98 3.75 1.33
CA ILE A 60 8.15 4.96 1.39
C ILE A 60 8.49 5.79 2.63
N SER A 61 8.76 5.17 3.78
CA SER A 61 9.02 5.89 5.03
C SER A 61 10.28 6.76 4.97
N LYS A 62 11.26 6.44 4.12
CA LYS A 62 12.45 7.28 3.88
C LYS A 62 12.11 8.65 3.29
N TYR A 63 10.94 8.77 2.69
CA TYR A 63 10.48 9.99 2.05
C TYR A 63 9.55 10.83 2.92
N LEU A 64 9.16 10.30 4.08
CA LEU A 64 8.33 10.98 5.07
C LEU A 64 9.19 11.80 6.04
N PRO A 65 8.61 12.83 6.67
CA PRO A 65 9.25 13.51 7.79
C PRO A 65 9.60 12.52 8.92
N PRO A 66 10.69 12.76 9.67
CA PRO A 66 11.09 11.87 10.75
C PRO A 66 10.00 11.72 11.83
N SER A 67 9.75 10.47 12.22
CA SER A 67 8.71 10.06 13.17
C SER A 67 8.85 10.65 14.59
N SER A 68 9.98 11.27 14.92
CA SER A 68 10.17 12.00 16.19
C SER A 68 9.28 13.23 16.33
N SER A 69 8.69 13.68 15.22
CA SER A 69 7.61 14.67 15.21
C SER A 69 6.26 13.95 15.08
N SER A 70 5.70 13.48 16.20
CA SER A 70 4.38 12.81 16.25
C SER A 70 3.20 13.68 15.80
N GLU A 71 3.45 14.87 15.26
CA GLU A 71 2.46 15.87 14.88
C GLU A 71 2.34 16.07 13.36
N VAL A 72 3.31 15.60 12.55
CA VAL A 72 3.28 15.86 11.10
C VAL A 72 2.58 14.72 10.38
N THR A 73 1.30 14.93 10.08
CA THR A 73 0.52 14.06 9.19
C THR A 73 0.85 14.36 7.73
N VAL A 74 1.12 13.32 6.95
CA VAL A 74 1.40 13.40 5.51
C VAL A 74 0.18 12.89 4.75
N THR A 75 -0.41 13.74 3.92
CA THR A 75 -1.39 13.28 2.92
C THR A 75 -0.66 12.73 1.71
N CYS A 76 -0.92 11.46 1.41
CA CYS A 76 -0.30 10.73 0.31
C CYS A 76 -1.35 10.37 -0.75
N GLY A 77 -1.26 11.01 -1.92
CA GLY A 77 -2.01 10.61 -3.09
C GLY A 77 -1.48 9.31 -3.69
N LEU A 78 -2.37 8.45 -4.18
CA LEU A 78 -2.00 7.25 -4.93
C LEU A 78 -2.71 7.24 -6.28
N LEU A 79 -1.96 7.48 -7.36
CA LEU A 79 -2.43 7.48 -8.74
C LEU A 79 -1.71 6.36 -9.52
N ALA A 80 -2.22 5.15 -9.43
CA ALA A 80 -1.66 4.00 -10.14
C ALA A 80 -2.76 3.22 -10.86
N ALA A 81 -2.37 2.44 -11.88
CA ALA A 81 -3.28 1.52 -12.53
C ALA A 81 -3.82 0.50 -11.52
N ASP A 82 -5.05 0.02 -11.72
CA ASP A 82 -5.67 -0.94 -10.81
C ASP A 82 -5.10 -2.35 -11.02
N ASP A 83 -3.86 -2.54 -10.58
CA ASP A 83 -3.09 -3.78 -10.63
C ASP A 83 -2.65 -4.23 -9.24
N ILE A 84 -1.93 -5.35 -9.18
CA ILE A 84 -1.39 -5.87 -7.91
C ILE A 84 -0.43 -4.88 -7.23
N GLY A 85 0.30 -4.07 -8.00
CA GLY A 85 1.20 -3.05 -7.45
C GLY A 85 0.45 -1.94 -6.75
N HIS A 86 -0.70 -1.52 -7.27
CA HIS A 86 -1.60 -0.59 -6.58
C HIS A 86 -2.08 -1.15 -5.24
N LEU A 87 -2.56 -2.40 -5.19
CA LEU A 87 -2.99 -3.04 -3.94
C LEU A 87 -1.84 -3.17 -2.92
N LEU A 88 -0.65 -3.59 -3.37
CA LEU A 88 0.53 -3.68 -2.51
C LEU A 88 0.94 -2.32 -1.95
N SER A 89 0.86 -1.26 -2.77
CA SER A 89 1.19 0.11 -2.37
C SER A 89 0.17 0.67 -1.37
N GLN A 90 -1.12 0.41 -1.55
CA GLN A 90 -2.16 0.78 -0.57
C GLN A 90 -1.87 0.17 0.80
N TYR A 91 -1.58 -1.13 0.84
CA TYR A 91 -1.27 -1.82 2.09
C TYR A 91 0.03 -1.34 2.75
N ALA A 92 1.04 -1.00 1.93
CA ALA A 92 2.26 -0.39 2.43
C ALA A 92 1.98 0.97 3.08
N LEU A 93 1.14 1.82 2.48
CA LEU A 93 0.77 3.11 3.05
C LEU A 93 -0.05 2.97 4.33
N LEU A 94 -0.97 2.01 4.41
CA LEU A 94 -1.77 1.74 5.61
C LEU A 94 -0.94 1.28 6.82
N LYS A 95 0.29 0.79 6.59
CA LYS A 95 1.24 0.43 7.65
C LYS A 95 1.97 1.64 8.23
N LEU A 96 1.89 2.81 7.60
CA LEU A 96 2.60 4.01 8.02
C LEU A 96 1.68 4.88 8.90
N PRO A 97 1.98 5.05 10.19
CA PRO A 97 1.04 5.63 11.16
C PRO A 97 0.70 7.10 10.91
N ASN A 98 1.61 7.85 10.27
CA ASN A 98 1.45 9.30 10.03
C ASN A 98 1.02 9.60 8.58
N VAL A 99 0.56 8.60 7.84
CA VAL A 99 0.15 8.75 6.44
C VAL A 99 -1.35 8.63 6.29
N ILE A 100 -1.97 9.66 5.75
CA ILE A 100 -3.35 9.60 5.24
C ILE A 100 -3.25 9.28 3.76
N MET A 101 -3.58 8.04 3.39
CA MET A 101 -3.66 7.61 2.00
C MET A 101 -4.95 8.15 1.36
N PHE A 102 -4.80 8.73 0.16
CA PHE A 102 -5.90 9.18 -0.68
C PHE A 102 -5.77 8.56 -2.09
N PRO A 103 -6.55 7.52 -2.42
CA PRO A 103 -6.51 6.93 -3.76
C PRO A 103 -7.15 7.87 -4.79
N ILE A 104 -6.50 8.01 -5.95
CA ILE A 104 -6.94 8.87 -7.05
C ILE A 104 -7.32 7.98 -8.23
N ALA A 105 -8.57 8.11 -8.69
CA ALA A 105 -9.05 7.35 -9.83
C ALA A 105 -8.31 7.74 -11.12
N VAL A 106 -7.84 6.74 -11.86
CA VAL A 106 -7.06 6.91 -13.10
C VAL A 106 -7.84 7.54 -14.26
N GLY A 107 -9.18 7.57 -14.18
CA GLY A 107 -10.05 8.19 -15.17
C GLY A 107 -10.27 9.69 -14.97
N ASN A 108 -9.73 10.27 -13.89
CA ASN A 108 -9.87 11.69 -13.62
C ASN A 108 -9.10 12.52 -14.65
N SER A 109 -9.67 13.66 -15.05
CA SER A 109 -8.97 14.64 -15.87
C SER A 109 -7.83 15.29 -15.08
N GLN A 110 -6.86 15.89 -15.79
CA GLN A 110 -5.77 16.62 -15.15
C GLN A 110 -6.27 17.69 -14.17
N ALA A 111 -7.27 18.49 -14.56
CA ALA A 111 -7.86 19.51 -13.69
C ALA A 111 -8.54 18.91 -12.44
N ALA A 112 -9.18 17.75 -12.56
CA ALA A 112 -9.75 17.05 -11.41
C ALA A 112 -8.65 16.55 -10.47
N ILE A 113 -7.56 16.00 -11.00
CA ILE A 113 -6.41 15.55 -10.20
C ILE A 113 -5.75 16.72 -9.49
N GLU A 114 -5.51 17.83 -10.19
CA GLU A 114 -4.99 19.07 -9.62
C GLU A 114 -5.86 19.56 -8.45
N HIS A 115 -7.17 19.66 -8.67
CA HIS A 115 -8.12 20.05 -7.63
C HIS A 115 -8.07 19.13 -6.41
N LEU A 116 -8.06 17.81 -6.63
CA LEU A 116 -7.96 16.83 -5.55
C LEU A 116 -6.66 16.95 -4.76
N LEU A 117 -5.51 17.09 -5.44
CA LEU A 117 -4.21 17.25 -4.78
C LEU A 117 -4.19 18.53 -3.92
N LYS A 118 -4.79 19.61 -4.41
CA LYS A 118 -4.92 20.89 -3.70
C LYS A 118 -5.80 20.78 -2.46
N GLU A 119 -7.03 20.30 -2.61
CA GLU A 119 -8.01 20.21 -1.50
C GLU A 119 -7.53 19.27 -0.38
N THR A 120 -6.88 18.17 -0.76
CA THR A 120 -6.34 17.20 0.19
C THR A 120 -4.99 17.63 0.78
N LYS A 121 -4.41 18.73 0.30
CA LYS A 121 -3.07 19.20 0.66
C LYS A 121 -2.03 18.09 0.53
N THR A 122 -2.09 17.37 -0.59
CA THR A 122 -1.20 16.24 -0.85
C THR A 122 0.24 16.74 -0.94
N THR A 123 1.12 16.17 -0.10
CA THR A 123 2.56 16.49 -0.09
C THR A 123 3.41 15.38 -0.71
N LEU A 124 2.84 14.18 -0.81
CA LEU A 124 3.46 13.01 -1.42
C LEU A 124 2.49 12.38 -2.43
N LEU A 125 2.95 12.10 -3.64
CA LEU A 125 2.17 11.40 -4.65
C LEU A 125 2.94 10.16 -5.11
N LEU A 126 2.34 8.99 -4.92
CA LEU A 126 2.80 7.74 -5.52
C LEU A 126 2.09 7.58 -6.86
N THR A 127 2.86 7.38 -7.93
CA THR A 127 2.32 7.22 -9.27
C THR A 127 3.13 6.20 -10.08
N THR A 128 2.62 5.80 -11.24
CA THR A 128 3.41 5.06 -12.25
C THR A 128 3.87 5.99 -13.37
N SER A 129 4.88 5.57 -14.13
CA SER A 129 5.45 6.33 -15.25
C SER A 129 4.40 6.73 -16.29
N ARG A 130 3.32 5.95 -16.41
CA ARG A 130 2.19 6.24 -17.30
C ARG A 130 1.57 7.63 -17.07
N TYR A 131 1.48 8.08 -15.82
CA TYR A 131 0.85 9.35 -15.47
C TYR A 131 1.86 10.49 -15.29
N LEU A 132 3.16 10.18 -15.35
CA LEU A 132 4.22 11.15 -15.11
C LEU A 132 4.14 12.41 -15.98
N PRO A 133 3.84 12.35 -17.30
CA PRO A 133 3.75 13.56 -18.12
C PRO A 133 2.68 14.55 -17.61
N MET A 134 1.53 14.02 -17.17
CA MET A 134 0.45 14.84 -16.60
C MET A 134 0.85 15.41 -15.24
N ILE A 135 1.51 14.62 -14.40
CA ILE A 135 1.96 15.08 -13.07
C ILE A 135 3.06 16.14 -13.18
N GLN A 136 3.95 16.04 -14.17
CA GLN A 136 4.97 17.06 -14.42
C GLN A 136 4.35 18.43 -14.73
N ILE A 137 3.31 18.46 -15.57
CA ILE A 137 2.57 19.70 -15.87
C ILE A 137 1.95 20.30 -14.59
N ILE A 138 1.43 19.46 -13.69
CA ILE A 138 0.90 19.92 -12.40
C ILE A 138 2.04 20.47 -11.52
N GLN A 139 3.19 19.80 -11.45
CA GLN A 139 4.35 20.23 -10.65
C GLN A 139 5.00 21.54 -11.12
N GLU A 140 4.86 21.90 -12.40
CA GLU A 140 5.32 23.19 -12.94
C GLU A 140 4.56 24.38 -12.34
N GLN A 141 3.37 24.15 -11.78
CA GLN A 141 2.59 25.19 -11.12
C GLN A 141 3.18 25.53 -9.75
N GLN A 142 3.23 26.82 -9.41
CA GLN A 142 3.83 27.29 -8.16
C GLN A 142 3.25 26.63 -6.90
N GLU A 143 1.96 26.30 -6.91
CA GLU A 143 1.25 25.69 -5.78
C GLU A 143 1.74 24.26 -5.47
N PHE A 144 2.35 23.55 -6.42
CA PHE A 144 2.77 22.15 -6.27
C PHE A 144 4.29 21.96 -6.24
N GLN A 145 5.09 23.01 -6.08
CA GLN A 145 6.56 22.91 -6.02
C GLN A 145 7.08 22.04 -4.88
N SER A 146 6.30 21.89 -3.81
CA SER A 146 6.62 21.03 -2.66
C SER A 146 6.10 19.60 -2.82
N LEU A 147 5.31 19.31 -3.85
CA LEU A 147 4.78 17.98 -4.11
C LEU A 147 5.90 17.02 -4.48
N LYS A 148 6.13 16.04 -3.62
CA LYS A 148 7.08 14.96 -3.88
C LYS A 148 6.40 13.85 -4.65
N VAL A 149 6.99 13.43 -5.76
CA VAL A 149 6.45 12.36 -6.61
C VAL A 149 7.36 11.15 -6.54
N LEU A 150 6.80 9.98 -6.22
CA LEU A 150 7.49 8.69 -6.22
C LEU A 150 6.92 7.79 -7.31
N LEU A 151 7.81 7.19 -8.10
CA LEU A 151 7.45 6.29 -9.19
C LEU A 151 7.48 4.83 -8.70
N LEU A 152 6.32 4.18 -8.65
CA LEU A 152 6.15 2.80 -8.17
C LEU A 152 6.78 1.76 -9.08
N ASP A 153 6.90 2.07 -10.37
CA ASP A 153 7.52 1.27 -11.42
C ASP A 153 8.99 1.65 -11.67
N SER A 154 9.59 2.49 -10.81
CA SER A 154 11.03 2.73 -10.84
C SER A 154 11.82 1.57 -10.24
N ASP A 155 13.10 1.48 -10.59
CA ASP A 155 14.04 0.49 -10.03
C ASP A 155 14.09 0.50 -8.51
N GLU A 156 13.86 1.66 -7.90
CA GLU A 156 13.84 1.79 -6.45
C GLU A 156 12.73 0.96 -5.84
N PHE A 157 11.52 0.94 -6.39
CA PHE A 157 10.38 0.22 -5.83
C PHE A 157 10.27 -1.19 -6.42
N ASN A 158 10.42 -1.30 -7.75
CA ASN A 158 10.46 -2.51 -8.57
C ASN A 158 9.57 -3.64 -8.04
N ILE A 159 8.26 -3.37 -8.06
CA ILE A 159 7.25 -4.30 -7.54
C ILE A 159 7.26 -5.61 -8.34
N GLU A 160 7.46 -5.58 -9.65
CA GLU A 160 7.55 -6.78 -10.48
C GLU A 160 8.67 -7.71 -10.02
N HIS A 161 9.86 -7.17 -9.74
CA HIS A 161 10.96 -7.97 -9.19
C HIS A 161 10.65 -8.52 -7.80
N LEU A 162 9.93 -7.79 -6.95
CA LEU A 162 9.49 -8.28 -5.64
C LEU A 162 8.50 -9.45 -5.77
N LEU A 163 7.61 -9.41 -6.75
CA LEU A 163 6.66 -10.48 -7.03
C LEU A 163 7.35 -11.76 -7.54
N GLN A 164 8.49 -11.64 -8.20
CA GLN A 164 9.27 -12.78 -8.71
C GLN A 164 10.15 -13.44 -7.64
N LYS A 165 10.41 -12.76 -6.51
CA LYS A 165 11.24 -13.31 -5.43
C LYS A 165 10.43 -14.28 -4.57
N LYS A 166 10.94 -15.51 -4.43
CA LYS A 166 10.38 -16.50 -3.50
C LYS A 166 10.49 -16.07 -2.04
N ASP A 167 11.62 -15.44 -1.69
CA ASP A 167 11.88 -14.92 -0.35
C ASP A 167 12.25 -13.43 -0.44
N VAL A 168 11.30 -12.58 -0.04
CA VAL A 168 11.57 -11.17 0.22
C VAL A 168 11.97 -11.06 1.69
N GLU A 169 13.28 -10.98 1.96
CA GLU A 169 13.78 -10.70 3.30
C GLU A 169 13.44 -9.25 3.67
N CYS A 170 12.69 -9.05 4.75
CA CYS A 170 12.42 -7.72 5.29
C CYS A 170 12.90 -7.66 6.74
N THR A 171 13.72 -6.66 7.05
CA THR A 171 14.08 -6.33 8.43
C THR A 171 12.91 -5.56 9.04
N ILE A 172 12.37 -6.05 10.14
CA ILE A 172 11.18 -5.51 10.81
C ILE A 172 11.43 -4.05 11.20
N VAL A 173 10.53 -3.15 10.81
CA VAL A 173 10.43 -1.82 11.45
C VAL A 173 9.91 -2.06 12.86
N SER A 174 10.76 -1.81 13.85
CA SER A 174 10.61 -2.25 15.24
C SER A 174 9.42 -1.65 16.00
N ASP A 175 8.60 -0.81 15.36
CA ASP A 175 7.51 -0.07 16.00
C ASP A 175 6.11 -0.61 15.66
N VAL A 176 6.03 -1.77 15.01
CA VAL A 176 4.74 -2.47 14.84
C VAL A 176 4.32 -3.03 16.20
N ILE A 177 3.26 -2.42 16.74
CA ILE A 177 2.65 -2.71 18.04
C ILE A 177 2.54 -4.24 18.24
N PRO A 178 3.11 -4.80 19.33
CA PRO A 178 3.02 -6.23 19.57
C PRO A 178 1.56 -6.64 19.78
N VAL A 179 1.02 -7.42 18.84
CA VAL A 179 -0.28 -8.07 18.99
C VAL A 179 -0.19 -9.03 20.17
N LYS A 180 -0.88 -8.71 21.27
CA LYS A 180 -1.05 -9.63 22.39
C LYS A 180 -1.80 -10.86 21.89
N LYS A 181 -1.13 -12.01 21.82
CA LYS A 181 -1.76 -13.31 21.60
C LYS A 181 -2.87 -13.52 22.63
N LYS A 182 -4.11 -13.70 22.18
CA LYS A 182 -5.16 -14.32 22.99
C LYS A 182 -6.20 -15.02 22.12
N ASP A 183 -6.40 -16.28 22.50
CA ASP A 183 -7.44 -17.26 22.19
C ASP A 183 -8.04 -17.30 20.78
N ASP A 184 -7.79 -18.43 20.13
CA ASP A 184 -8.10 -18.77 18.74
C ASP A 184 -9.60 -18.72 18.42
N GLU A 185 -10.03 -17.69 17.68
CA GLU A 185 -11.17 -17.81 16.78
C GLU A 185 -10.64 -17.81 15.33
N GLU A 186 -10.87 -18.93 14.65
CA GLU A 186 -10.33 -19.26 13.34
C GLU A 186 -11.23 -18.65 12.23
N PHE A 187 -10.77 -17.58 11.59
CA PHE A 187 -11.46 -17.00 10.42
C PHE A 187 -10.82 -17.49 9.13
N ASP A 188 -11.63 -18.10 8.25
CA ASP A 188 -11.13 -18.77 7.05
C ASP A 188 -10.91 -17.89 5.83
N LYS A 189 -11.60 -16.75 5.73
CA LYS A 189 -11.56 -15.85 4.56
C LYS A 189 -11.78 -14.40 4.98
N ILE A 190 -10.94 -13.50 4.48
CA ILE A 190 -11.21 -12.06 4.42
C ILE A 190 -11.54 -11.75 2.96
N VAL A 191 -12.76 -11.30 2.68
CA VAL A 191 -13.18 -10.88 1.35
C VAL A 191 -13.04 -9.36 1.27
N ILE A 192 -12.17 -8.88 0.40
CA ILE A 192 -12.04 -7.46 0.08
C ILE A 192 -12.73 -7.25 -1.25
N ILE A 193 -13.81 -6.45 -1.25
CA ILE A 193 -14.54 -6.08 -2.46
C ILE A 193 -14.02 -4.72 -2.90
N LEU A 194 -13.35 -4.68 -4.05
CA LEU A 194 -12.97 -3.44 -4.71
C LEU A 194 -14.07 -3.10 -5.72
N HIS A 195 -14.67 -1.92 -5.59
CA HIS A 195 -15.66 -1.41 -6.53
C HIS A 195 -14.97 -0.63 -7.66
N ARG A 196 -15.45 -0.84 -8.89
CA ARG A 196 -15.06 -0.10 -10.09
C ARG A 196 -15.80 1.22 -10.20
#